data_AF-A0A6H1ZIH6-F1
#
_entry.id   AF-A0A6H1ZIH6-F1
#
_cell.length_a   1.000
_cell.length_b   1.000
_cell.length_c   1.000
_cell.angle_alpha   90.00
_cell.angle_beta   90.00
_cell.angle_gamma   90.00
#
_symmetry.space_group_name_H-M   'P 1'
#
loop_
_entity.id
_entity.type
_entity.pdbx_description
1 polymer ?
#
loop_
_entity_poly.entity_id
_entity_poly.type
_entity_poly.pdbx_seq_one_letter_code
_entity_poly.pdbx_strand_id
1 'polypeptide(L)'
;MNPLLLSLQARGKVVVEWVGIPGAKMAIVGEALGEQEERLKGVFCGMAGYFLDDVLRCAGIPRQELFLTNVVPIRPRDNKIVNLSELGLTPESFYPSLKERLEKFRPNVVLALGDVALAALTGKHGITKWRGSILESTLVPGLKVVCSFHPSGVMRLGAKVTAKKEIMGKGGIKYDYGSARTSLVVDCKRAWDQRTFRELPKVDRQLVVGASYDVIRSSIRNLYKSDFLTFDIESVGSDIVRVGFANSPYYAISIPLGSSFWNPSEEAEIISDLGHLFSTHQGLIAQNANFDMTMMLQHFSVGMCHFDTMLAHALLYPELPHGLDYLASIYTLEPYYKWMAGADLSTYNCLDAAVTFEVALRLKEELKEFNLEDFFYGYTLPLFHLIFRMEHRGLLVDLKKLAVMREKFQKKLEEDESKFQELSGWNGNIGSPAQVAKLLYEKMGLPTQYSNEGKVTTDEKALMKLWKKYRKPELRSIIDIRGARKMLSTYIGEAHDEDENEVESN
;
A
#
# COMPACT_ATOMS: atom_id res chain seq x y z
N MET A 1 37.85 -17.38 -4.58
CA MET A 1 36.94 -16.70 -5.53
C MET A 1 36.16 -17.78 -6.24
N ASN A 2 34.83 -17.67 -6.28
CA ASN A 2 33.94 -18.69 -6.81
C ASN A 2 34.24 -19.01 -8.30
N PRO A 3 34.24 -20.28 -8.76
CA PRO A 3 34.57 -20.66 -10.14
C PRO A 3 33.75 -19.94 -11.21
N LEU A 4 32.47 -19.66 -10.94
CA LEU A 4 31.61 -18.90 -11.85
C LEU A 4 32.16 -17.48 -12.06
N LEU A 5 32.57 -16.81 -10.98
CA LEU A 5 33.07 -15.44 -11.04
C LEU A 5 34.40 -15.35 -11.78
N LEU A 6 35.30 -16.33 -11.58
CA LEU A 6 36.54 -16.45 -12.34
C LEU A 6 36.25 -16.65 -13.84
N SER A 7 35.26 -17.47 -14.18
CA SER A 7 34.86 -17.68 -15.59
C SER A 7 34.31 -16.42 -16.24
N LEU A 8 33.57 -15.59 -15.49
CA LEU A 8 33.03 -14.32 -15.98
C LEU A 8 34.12 -13.29 -16.21
N GLN A 9 35.10 -13.20 -15.30
CA GLN A 9 36.29 -12.36 -15.49
C GLN A 9 37.09 -12.80 -16.73
N ALA A 10 37.27 -14.11 -16.93
CA ALA A 10 37.95 -14.64 -18.12
C ALA A 10 37.20 -14.31 -19.43
N ARG A 11 35.87 -14.14 -19.36
CA ARG A 11 35.01 -13.66 -20.48
C ARG A 11 34.98 -12.13 -20.62
N GLY A 12 35.85 -11.41 -19.90
CA GLY A 12 35.99 -9.95 -19.98
C GLY A 12 34.95 -9.15 -19.19
N LYS A 13 34.15 -9.80 -18.31
CA LYS A 13 33.20 -9.08 -17.45
C LYS A 13 33.93 -8.47 -16.25
N VAL A 14 33.56 -7.24 -15.91
CA VAL A 14 33.97 -6.63 -14.64
C VAL A 14 33.13 -7.27 -13.54
N VAL A 15 33.81 -7.90 -12.58
CA VAL A 15 33.21 -8.50 -11.39
C VAL A 15 33.63 -7.67 -10.19
N VAL A 16 32.64 -7.18 -9.42
CA VAL A 16 32.86 -6.51 -8.15
C VAL A 16 32.03 -7.24 -7.10
N GLU A 17 32.70 -8.01 -6.25
CA GLU A 17 32.01 -8.84 -5.28
C GLU A 17 31.50 -8.06 -4.08
N TRP A 18 32.33 -7.19 -3.49
CA TRP A 18 31.98 -6.44 -2.29
C TRP A 18 32.92 -5.26 -2.06
N VAL A 19 32.49 -4.32 -1.21
CA VAL A 19 33.27 -3.20 -0.66
C VAL A 19 32.94 -3.07 0.83
N GLY A 20 33.92 -2.69 1.67
CA GLY A 20 33.68 -2.42 3.10
C GLY A 20 34.72 -3.04 4.02
N ILE A 21 34.39 -3.16 5.30
CA ILE A 21 35.28 -3.70 6.33
C ILE A 21 34.93 -5.16 6.65
N PRO A 22 35.91 -6.08 6.67
CA PRO A 22 35.71 -7.41 7.22
C PRO A 22 35.23 -7.38 8.68
N GLY A 23 34.10 -8.02 8.98
CA GLY A 23 33.53 -8.08 10.33
C GLY A 23 32.48 -7.00 10.65
N ALA A 24 32.09 -6.18 9.66
CA ALA A 24 30.96 -5.28 9.76
C ALA A 24 29.70 -5.99 10.29
N LYS A 25 29.03 -5.37 11.27
CA LYS A 25 27.83 -5.96 11.91
C LYS A 25 26.55 -5.77 11.09
N MET A 26 26.58 -4.88 10.11
CA MET A 26 25.50 -4.65 9.15
C MET A 26 26.02 -4.78 7.72
N ALA A 27 25.27 -5.51 6.92
CA ALA A 27 25.48 -5.66 5.49
C ALA A 27 24.39 -4.91 4.70
N ILE A 28 24.71 -4.42 3.50
CA ILE A 28 23.73 -3.98 2.50
C ILE A 28 23.89 -4.82 1.25
N VAL A 29 22.78 -5.40 0.79
CA VAL A 29 22.74 -6.24 -0.41
C VAL A 29 21.82 -5.58 -1.44
N GLY A 30 22.39 -5.21 -2.60
CA GLY A 30 21.65 -4.70 -3.75
C GLY A 30 21.39 -5.74 -4.84
N GLU A 31 20.80 -5.28 -5.94
CA GLU A 31 20.38 -6.13 -7.06
C GLU A 31 21.57 -6.59 -7.93
N ALA A 32 22.19 -5.66 -8.65
CA ALA A 32 23.29 -5.90 -9.57
C ALA A 32 24.13 -4.64 -9.77
N LEU A 33 25.32 -4.76 -10.39
CA LEU A 33 26.10 -3.58 -10.75
C LEU A 33 25.36 -2.76 -11.83
N GLY A 34 25.35 -1.45 -11.65
CA GLY A 34 25.02 -0.47 -12.68
C GLY A 34 26.24 -0.05 -13.50
N GLU A 35 26.01 0.82 -14.47
CA GLU A 35 27.04 1.35 -15.38
C GLU A 35 28.21 2.04 -14.67
N GLN A 36 27.90 2.92 -13.72
CA GLN A 36 28.93 3.64 -12.98
C GLN A 36 29.68 2.73 -12.00
N GLU A 37 28.99 1.73 -11.44
CA GLU A 37 29.60 0.72 -10.56
C GLU A 37 30.59 -0.17 -11.32
N GLU A 38 30.22 -0.60 -12.52
CA GLU A 38 31.09 -1.33 -13.44
C GLU A 38 32.33 -0.50 -13.81
N ARG A 39 32.13 0.77 -14.19
CA ARG A 39 33.20 1.69 -14.59
C ARG A 39 34.18 1.99 -13.45
N LEU A 40 33.65 2.24 -12.25
CA LEU A 40 34.43 2.59 -11.05
C LEU A 40 34.93 1.37 -10.29
N LYS A 41 34.53 0.15 -10.69
CA LYS A 41 34.85 -1.11 -10.03
C LYS A 41 34.47 -1.12 -8.53
N GLY A 42 33.28 -0.61 -8.21
CA GLY A 42 32.77 -0.48 -6.84
C GLY A 42 31.32 -0.92 -6.69
N VAL A 43 30.84 -0.99 -5.44
CA VAL A 43 29.44 -1.31 -5.10
C VAL A 43 28.79 -0.09 -4.44
N PHE A 44 27.55 0.18 -4.81
CA PHE A 44 26.78 1.38 -4.53
C PHE A 44 27.60 2.66 -4.76
N CYS A 45 28.20 2.82 -5.95
CA CYS A 45 28.86 4.06 -6.38
C CYS A 45 28.17 4.67 -7.61
N GLY A 46 28.36 5.98 -7.84
CA GLY A 46 27.57 6.76 -8.80
C GLY A 46 26.24 7.27 -8.22
N MET A 47 25.27 7.63 -9.06
CA MET A 47 24.05 8.34 -8.63
C MET A 47 23.23 7.59 -7.57
N ALA A 48 23.00 6.28 -7.75
CA ALA A 48 22.32 5.46 -6.76
C ALA A 48 23.12 5.32 -5.46
N GLY A 49 24.46 5.30 -5.57
CA GLY A 49 25.38 5.33 -4.45
C GLY A 49 25.30 6.62 -3.64
N TYR A 50 25.37 7.78 -4.32
CA TYR A 50 25.24 9.08 -3.68
C TYR A 50 23.89 9.28 -3.00
N PHE A 51 22.80 8.79 -3.62
CA PHE A 51 21.50 8.80 -2.99
C PHE A 51 21.45 7.89 -1.75
N LEU A 52 22.05 6.70 -1.81
CA LEU A 52 22.20 5.84 -0.64
C LEU A 52 23.04 6.53 0.45
N ASP A 53 24.11 7.23 0.11
CA ASP A 53 24.94 7.97 1.07
C ASP A 53 24.15 9.07 1.78
N ASP A 54 23.30 9.79 1.04
CA ASP A 54 22.39 10.78 1.60
C ASP A 54 21.40 10.16 2.59
N VAL A 55 20.78 9.04 2.22
CA VAL A 55 19.88 8.26 3.08
C VAL A 55 20.59 7.77 4.34
N LEU A 56 21.78 7.16 4.20
CA LEU A 56 22.57 6.64 5.31
C LEU A 56 22.96 7.77 6.27
N ARG A 57 23.35 8.94 5.74
CA ARG A 57 23.63 10.14 6.54
C ARG A 57 22.39 10.62 7.31
N CYS A 58 21.22 10.66 6.68
CA CYS A 58 19.97 10.99 7.37
C CYS A 58 19.61 9.97 8.46
N ALA A 59 19.94 8.69 8.25
CA ALA A 59 19.76 7.63 9.24
C ALA A 59 20.85 7.61 10.33
N GLY A 60 21.87 8.47 10.24
CA GLY A 60 22.99 8.50 11.18
C GLY A 60 23.96 7.31 11.05
N ILE A 61 24.05 6.71 9.86
CA ILE A 61 24.82 5.49 9.61
C ILE A 61 26.13 5.83 8.88
N PRO A 62 27.31 5.56 9.50
CA PRO A 62 28.59 5.74 8.84
C PRO A 62 28.83 4.63 7.82
N ARG A 63 28.89 4.99 6.52
CA ARG A 63 29.08 4.03 5.42
C ARG A 63 30.32 3.15 5.59
N GLN A 64 31.37 3.68 6.21
CA GLN A 64 32.64 2.98 6.41
C GLN A 64 32.51 1.75 7.33
N GLU A 65 31.48 1.71 8.19
CA GLU A 65 31.21 0.57 9.08
C GLU A 65 30.39 -0.55 8.42
N LEU A 66 30.06 -0.40 7.14
CA LEU A 66 29.19 -1.32 6.41
C LEU A 66 29.97 -2.30 5.55
N PHE A 67 29.36 -3.46 5.33
CA PHE A 67 29.71 -4.38 4.26
C PHE A 67 28.70 -4.24 3.12
N LEU A 68 29.15 -3.93 1.91
CA LEU A 68 28.30 -3.67 0.74
C LEU A 68 28.56 -4.72 -0.34
N THR A 69 27.51 -5.34 -0.85
CA THR A 69 27.58 -6.34 -1.94
C THR A 69 26.32 -6.25 -2.80
N ASN A 70 26.35 -6.87 -3.98
CA ASN A 70 25.15 -7.16 -4.76
C ASN A 70 24.88 -8.67 -4.79
N VAL A 71 23.64 -9.07 -5.07
CA VAL A 71 23.31 -10.46 -5.41
C VAL A 71 24.06 -10.86 -6.68
N VAL A 72 23.97 -10.02 -7.71
CA VAL A 72 24.64 -10.21 -9.00
C VAL A 72 25.87 -9.29 -9.06
N PRO A 73 27.10 -9.80 -8.88
CA PRO A 73 28.32 -8.98 -8.81
C PRO A 73 28.86 -8.54 -10.18
N ILE A 74 28.01 -8.53 -11.20
CA ILE A 74 28.29 -8.07 -12.57
C ILE A 74 27.19 -7.11 -13.02
N ARG A 75 27.43 -6.38 -14.11
CA ARG A 75 26.40 -5.57 -14.76
C ARG A 75 25.65 -6.40 -15.81
N PRO A 76 24.32 -6.61 -15.66
CA PRO A 76 23.48 -7.14 -16.73
C PRO A 76 23.39 -6.14 -17.88
N ARG A 77 23.20 -6.62 -19.11
CA ARG A 77 23.01 -5.75 -20.27
C ARG A 77 21.84 -4.79 -20.02
N ASP A 78 22.03 -3.52 -20.37
CA ASP A 78 21.06 -2.43 -20.14
C ASP A 78 20.60 -2.25 -18.68
N ASN A 79 21.38 -2.77 -17.72
CA ASN A 79 21.02 -2.82 -16.29
C ASN A 79 19.69 -3.55 -16.02
N LYS A 80 19.35 -4.58 -16.83
CA LYS A 80 18.14 -5.39 -16.66
C LYS A 80 18.49 -6.82 -16.31
N ILE A 81 18.04 -7.29 -15.14
CA ILE A 81 18.29 -8.66 -14.65
C ILE A 81 17.87 -9.74 -15.64
N VAL A 82 16.76 -9.55 -16.37
CA VAL A 82 16.27 -10.50 -17.38
C VAL A 82 17.30 -10.81 -18.46
N ASN A 83 18.23 -9.89 -18.74
CA ASN A 83 19.28 -10.05 -19.73
C ASN A 83 20.46 -10.91 -19.25
N LEU A 84 20.45 -11.40 -18.00
CA LEU A 84 21.41 -12.42 -17.55
C LEU A 84 21.25 -13.75 -18.31
N SER A 85 20.04 -14.02 -18.81
CA SER A 85 19.73 -15.21 -19.62
C SER A 85 20.59 -15.31 -20.89
N GLU A 86 21.04 -14.17 -21.46
CA GLU A 86 21.98 -14.13 -22.59
C GLU A 86 23.34 -14.78 -22.25
N LEU A 87 23.68 -14.85 -20.96
CA LEU A 87 24.88 -15.52 -20.45
C LEU A 87 24.60 -16.95 -19.94
N GLY A 88 23.36 -17.43 -20.06
CA GLY A 88 22.90 -18.68 -19.46
C GLY A 88 22.83 -18.62 -17.94
N LEU A 89 22.65 -17.43 -17.36
CA LEU A 89 22.67 -17.20 -15.91
C LEU A 89 21.34 -16.62 -15.41
N THR A 90 21.08 -16.85 -14.13
CA THR A 90 19.98 -16.25 -13.37
C THR A 90 20.54 -15.65 -12.07
N PRO A 91 19.79 -14.84 -11.32
CA PRO A 91 20.21 -14.39 -9.99
C PRO A 91 20.64 -15.54 -9.07
N GLU A 92 19.93 -16.67 -9.10
CA GLU A 92 20.19 -17.87 -8.31
C GLU A 92 21.58 -18.46 -8.58
N SER A 93 22.11 -18.28 -9.79
CA SER A 93 23.46 -18.72 -10.16
C SER A 93 24.54 -18.09 -9.25
N PHE A 94 24.24 -16.95 -8.63
CA PHE A 94 25.17 -16.22 -7.77
C PHE A 94 24.95 -16.46 -6.27
N TYR A 95 23.88 -17.14 -5.85
CA TYR A 95 23.56 -17.38 -4.45
C TYR A 95 24.68 -18.08 -3.67
N PRO A 96 25.38 -19.10 -4.20
CA PRO A 96 26.50 -19.72 -3.50
C PRO A 96 27.61 -18.71 -3.15
N SER A 97 27.94 -17.79 -4.07
CA SER A 97 28.95 -16.77 -3.82
C SER A 97 28.47 -15.73 -2.80
N LEU A 98 27.20 -15.33 -2.86
CA LEU A 98 26.62 -14.40 -1.88
C LEU A 98 26.61 -15.02 -0.48
N LYS A 99 26.22 -16.30 -0.38
CA LYS A 99 26.24 -17.07 0.87
C LYS A 99 27.65 -17.12 1.46
N GLU A 100 28.66 -17.50 0.66
CA GLU A 100 30.06 -17.55 1.09
C GLU A 100 30.52 -16.19 1.67
N ARG A 101 30.16 -15.08 1.01
CA ARG A 101 30.49 -13.73 1.51
C ARG A 101 29.81 -13.44 2.85
N LEU A 102 28.51 -13.69 2.97
CA LEU A 102 27.75 -13.43 4.20
C LEU A 102 28.23 -14.30 5.36
N GLU A 103 28.52 -15.58 5.12
CA GLU A 103 29.09 -16.49 6.11
C GLU A 103 30.51 -16.10 6.53
N LYS A 104 31.33 -15.60 5.59
CA LYS A 104 32.68 -15.11 5.88
C LYS A 104 32.66 -13.86 6.75
N PHE A 105 31.83 -12.88 6.42
CA PHE A 105 31.81 -11.60 7.12
C PHE A 105 30.93 -11.58 8.37
N ARG A 106 30.04 -12.57 8.52
CA ARG A 106 29.18 -12.79 9.69
C ARG A 106 28.47 -11.53 10.21
N PRO A 107 27.77 -10.76 9.34
CA PRO A 107 26.95 -9.65 9.81
C PRO A 107 25.87 -10.17 10.74
N ASN A 108 25.39 -9.32 11.65
CA ASN A 108 24.25 -9.64 12.49
C ASN A 108 22.92 -9.40 11.75
N VAL A 109 22.95 -8.53 10.72
CA VAL A 109 21.78 -8.15 9.92
C VAL A 109 22.19 -7.72 8.51
N VAL A 110 21.31 -7.98 7.55
CA VAL A 110 21.40 -7.52 6.16
C VAL A 110 20.24 -6.56 5.88
N LEU A 111 20.53 -5.42 5.26
CA LEU A 111 19.54 -4.60 4.56
C LEU A 111 19.45 -5.05 3.10
N ALA A 112 18.35 -5.71 2.76
CA ALA A 112 18.03 -6.15 1.40
C ALA A 112 17.36 -5.01 0.63
N LEU A 113 18.03 -4.50 -0.40
CA LEU A 113 17.55 -3.39 -1.22
C LEU A 113 16.93 -3.91 -2.52
N GLY A 114 15.60 -3.81 -2.64
CA GLY A 114 14.86 -4.22 -3.82
C GLY A 114 14.45 -5.70 -3.85
N ASP A 115 13.69 -6.06 -4.89
CA ASP A 115 13.04 -7.37 -4.99
C ASP A 115 14.01 -8.53 -5.18
N VAL A 116 15.08 -8.31 -5.95
CA VAL A 116 16.10 -9.34 -6.19
C VAL A 116 16.87 -9.69 -4.92
N ALA A 117 17.22 -8.69 -4.11
CA ALA A 117 17.87 -8.91 -2.81
C ALA A 117 16.91 -9.59 -1.82
N LEU A 118 15.65 -9.15 -1.77
CA LEU A 118 14.61 -9.79 -0.96
C LEU A 118 14.46 -11.28 -1.31
N ALA A 119 14.32 -11.59 -2.60
CA ALA A 119 14.14 -12.95 -3.08
C ALA A 119 15.37 -13.82 -2.78
N ALA A 120 16.58 -13.31 -3.04
CA ALA A 120 17.81 -14.04 -2.80
C ALA A 120 18.02 -14.40 -1.32
N LEU A 121 17.63 -13.50 -0.41
CA LEU A 121 17.88 -13.67 1.01
C LEU A 121 16.75 -14.38 1.75
N THR A 122 15.50 -14.31 1.27
CA THR A 122 14.31 -14.77 2.02
C THR A 122 13.36 -15.65 1.21
N GLY A 123 13.54 -15.76 -0.11
CA GLY A 123 12.60 -16.44 -1.01
C GLY A 123 11.27 -15.71 -1.24
N LYS A 124 11.12 -14.47 -0.75
CA LYS A 124 9.89 -13.68 -0.88
C LYS A 124 9.98 -12.67 -2.03
N HIS A 125 8.82 -12.25 -2.53
CA HIS A 125 8.69 -11.26 -3.61
C HIS A 125 7.68 -10.16 -3.26
N GLY A 126 7.80 -9.02 -3.92
CA GLY A 126 6.97 -7.83 -3.74
C GLY A 126 7.52 -6.92 -2.66
N ILE A 127 8.65 -6.26 -2.92
CA ILE A 127 9.32 -5.37 -1.95
C ILE A 127 8.41 -4.30 -1.33
N THR A 128 7.41 -3.80 -2.06
CA THR A 128 6.43 -2.83 -1.53
C THR A 128 5.61 -3.37 -0.35
N LYS A 129 5.41 -4.69 -0.27
CA LYS A 129 4.73 -5.39 0.83
C LYS A 129 5.68 -5.63 2.01
N TRP A 130 6.88 -6.11 1.71
CA TRP A 130 7.82 -6.61 2.72
C TRP A 130 8.75 -5.54 3.29
N ARG A 131 8.82 -4.33 2.72
CA ARG A 131 9.68 -3.27 3.27
C ARG A 131 9.36 -3.00 4.74
N GLY A 132 10.38 -2.72 5.55
CA GLY A 132 10.29 -2.58 7.01
C GLY A 132 10.20 -3.91 7.78
N SER A 133 9.87 -5.03 7.14
CA SER A 133 9.86 -6.35 7.81
C SER A 133 11.27 -6.78 8.18
N ILE A 134 11.40 -7.44 9.35
CA ILE A 134 12.61 -8.15 9.78
C ILE A 134 12.34 -9.64 9.62
N LEU A 135 13.08 -10.28 8.73
CA LEU A 135 12.89 -11.68 8.36
C LEU A 135 14.14 -12.50 8.67
N GLU A 136 13.97 -13.81 8.77
CA GLU A 136 15.10 -14.73 8.75
C GLU A 136 15.55 -15.01 7.33
N SER A 137 16.86 -15.08 7.12
CA SER A 137 17.40 -15.47 5.81
C SER A 137 17.25 -16.97 5.57
N THR A 138 16.73 -17.32 4.40
CA THR A 138 16.72 -18.70 3.89
C THR A 138 18.08 -19.10 3.31
N LEU A 139 18.94 -18.14 2.98
CA LEU A 139 20.27 -18.37 2.42
C LEU A 139 21.32 -18.65 3.50
N VAL A 140 21.24 -17.93 4.63
CA VAL A 140 22.11 -18.09 5.81
C VAL A 140 21.24 -18.18 7.07
N PRO A 141 20.97 -19.38 7.61
CA PRO A 141 20.12 -19.55 8.78
C PRO A 141 20.58 -18.70 9.99
N GLY A 142 19.62 -18.12 10.72
CA GLY A 142 19.88 -17.21 11.84
C GLY A 142 20.33 -15.79 11.47
N LEU A 143 20.49 -15.47 10.17
CA LEU A 143 20.81 -14.11 9.73
C LEU A 143 19.53 -13.29 9.55
N LYS A 144 19.48 -12.11 10.19
CA LYS A 144 18.37 -11.16 10.02
C LYS A 144 18.43 -10.45 8.69
N VAL A 145 17.27 -10.22 8.08
CA VAL A 145 17.09 -9.49 6.84
C VAL A 145 16.05 -8.40 7.04
N VAL A 146 16.46 -7.14 7.01
CA VAL A 146 15.56 -5.99 6.90
C VAL A 146 15.38 -5.65 5.43
N CYS A 147 14.15 -5.45 5.00
CA CYS A 147 13.83 -5.24 3.60
C CYS A 147 13.55 -3.75 3.33
N SER A 148 14.06 -3.21 2.22
CA SER A 148 13.72 -1.84 1.81
C SER A 148 13.81 -1.61 0.30
N PHE A 149 13.37 -0.42 -0.14
CA PHE A 149 13.40 -0.02 -1.53
C PHE A 149 14.84 0.14 -2.05
N HIS A 150 15.07 -0.28 -3.29
CA HIS A 150 16.35 -0.03 -3.92
C HIS A 150 16.52 1.47 -4.24
N PRO A 151 17.70 2.10 -3.94
CA PRO A 151 18.02 3.50 -4.25
C PRO A 151 17.62 3.94 -5.66
N SER A 152 17.98 3.16 -6.67
CA SER A 152 17.63 3.46 -8.07
C SER A 152 16.12 3.45 -8.34
N GLY A 153 15.35 2.62 -7.62
CA GLY A 153 13.90 2.57 -7.69
C GLY A 153 13.26 3.84 -7.12
N VAL A 154 13.74 4.30 -5.96
CA VAL A 154 13.29 5.54 -5.34
C VAL A 154 13.61 6.74 -6.24
N MET A 155 14.83 6.86 -6.75
CA MET A 155 15.22 7.95 -7.64
C MET A 155 14.36 8.04 -8.91
N ARG A 156 13.93 6.90 -9.48
CA ARG A 156 13.01 6.88 -10.62
C ARG A 156 11.65 7.48 -10.28
N LEU A 157 11.20 7.41 -9.02
CA LEU A 157 9.99 8.11 -8.57
C LEU A 157 10.23 9.62 -8.61
N GLY A 158 11.36 10.11 -8.09
CA GLY A 158 11.70 11.54 -8.10
C GLY A 158 11.79 12.13 -9.51
N ALA A 159 12.40 11.39 -10.44
CA ALA A 159 12.41 11.76 -11.85
C ALA A 159 11.00 11.83 -12.48
N LYS A 160 10.05 11.03 -11.96
CA LYS A 160 8.63 11.08 -12.34
C LYS A 160 7.85 12.18 -11.62
N VAL A 161 8.32 12.74 -10.49
CA VAL A 161 7.62 13.81 -9.76
C VAL A 161 7.61 15.13 -10.56
N THR A 162 8.52 15.32 -11.52
CA THR A 162 8.39 16.36 -12.56
C THR A 162 7.23 16.13 -13.55
N ALA A 163 6.48 15.04 -13.42
CA ALA A 163 5.33 14.65 -14.23
C ALA A 163 4.21 14.01 -13.37
N LYS A 164 3.53 14.86 -12.57
CA LYS A 164 2.22 14.73 -11.89
C LYS A 164 1.83 13.47 -11.08
N LYS A 165 1.04 13.72 -10.04
CA LYS A 165 0.15 12.75 -9.33
C LYS A 165 -1.27 12.90 -9.91
N GLU A 166 -1.79 11.85 -10.56
CA GLU A 166 -3.23 11.60 -10.68
C GLU A 166 -3.58 10.30 -9.92
N ILE A 167 -4.73 10.37 -9.25
CA ILE A 167 -5.44 9.35 -8.50
C ILE A 167 -6.27 8.54 -9.50
N MET A 168 -6.22 7.20 -9.43
CA MET A 168 -7.34 6.26 -9.71
C MET A 168 -6.84 4.80 -9.77
N GLY A 169 -7.52 3.92 -9.02
CA GLY A 169 -7.90 2.58 -9.47
C GLY A 169 -6.95 1.40 -9.23
N LYS A 170 -7.34 0.53 -8.28
CA LYS A 170 -6.92 -0.87 -8.04
C LYS A 170 -5.55 -1.10 -7.37
N GLY A 171 -5.60 -1.20 -6.04
CA GLY A 171 -4.99 -2.32 -5.29
C GLY A 171 -3.52 -2.25 -4.91
N GLY A 172 -2.85 -1.11 -5.01
CA GLY A 172 -1.48 -0.96 -4.54
C GLY A 172 -1.22 0.41 -3.91
N ILE A 173 -0.52 0.43 -2.77
CA ILE A 173 -0.02 1.68 -2.18
C ILE A 173 0.94 2.33 -3.18
N LYS A 174 0.60 3.52 -3.66
CA LYS A 174 1.43 4.29 -4.59
C LYS A 174 2.33 5.22 -3.78
N TYR A 175 3.60 4.85 -3.70
CA TYR A 175 4.63 5.69 -3.10
C TYR A 175 5.05 6.78 -4.08
N ASP A 176 5.17 8.01 -3.60
CA ASP A 176 5.91 9.06 -4.28
C ASP A 176 7.38 9.07 -3.85
N TYR A 177 8.16 10.00 -4.40
CA TYR A 177 9.57 10.11 -4.07
C TYR A 177 9.81 10.39 -2.59
N GLY A 178 9.04 11.31 -1.99
CA GLY A 178 9.21 11.73 -0.60
C GLY A 178 8.96 10.57 0.35
N SER A 179 7.79 9.94 0.22
CA SER A 179 7.39 8.78 1.01
C SER A 179 8.35 7.58 0.85
N ALA A 180 8.80 7.27 -0.36
CA ALA A 180 9.76 6.19 -0.60
C ALA A 180 11.15 6.51 -0.01
N ARG A 181 11.63 7.75 -0.12
CA ARG A 181 12.89 8.18 0.50
C ARG A 181 12.81 8.10 2.01
N THR A 182 11.75 8.62 2.62
CA THR A 182 11.54 8.57 4.07
C THR A 182 11.48 7.13 4.56
N SER A 183 10.73 6.26 3.89
CA SER A 183 10.65 4.83 4.24
C SER A 183 12.02 4.16 4.20
N LEU A 184 12.83 4.44 3.18
CA LEU A 184 14.18 3.91 3.09
C LEU A 184 15.09 4.41 4.23
N VAL A 185 14.95 5.65 4.69
CA VAL A 185 15.69 6.16 5.86
C VAL A 185 15.28 5.41 7.14
N VAL A 186 13.98 5.20 7.36
CA VAL A 186 13.45 4.46 8.52
C VAL A 186 13.95 3.00 8.48
N ASP A 187 13.85 2.33 7.34
CA ASP A 187 14.29 0.94 7.19
C ASP A 187 15.81 0.79 7.38
N CYS A 188 16.60 1.76 6.91
CA CYS A 188 18.04 1.84 7.18
C CYS A 188 18.32 1.92 8.69
N LYS A 189 17.64 2.82 9.40
CA LYS A 189 17.79 2.97 10.86
C LYS A 189 17.37 1.69 11.60
N ARG A 190 16.26 1.08 11.19
CA ARG A 190 15.81 -0.22 11.71
C ARG A 190 16.89 -1.30 11.53
N ALA A 191 17.46 -1.43 10.34
CA ALA A 191 18.57 -2.36 10.09
C ALA A 191 19.80 -2.02 10.95
N TRP A 192 20.12 -0.74 11.12
CA TRP A 192 21.22 -0.31 11.96
C TRP A 192 21.02 -0.75 13.41
N ASP A 193 19.84 -0.54 14.00
CA ASP A 193 19.57 -0.93 15.38
C ASP A 193 19.70 -2.45 15.58
N GLN A 194 19.23 -3.23 14.60
CA GLN A 194 19.34 -4.69 14.59
C GLN A 194 20.77 -5.22 14.53
N ARG A 195 21.77 -4.40 14.15
CA ARG A 195 23.17 -4.83 14.06
C ARG A 195 23.77 -5.20 15.42
N THR A 196 23.17 -4.74 16.52
CA THR A 196 23.74 -4.84 17.87
C THR A 196 23.58 -6.23 18.51
N PHE A 197 22.66 -7.05 18.00
CA PHE A 197 22.38 -8.42 18.48
C PHE A 197 22.06 -9.35 17.30
N ARG A 198 22.11 -10.67 17.50
CA ARG A 198 21.96 -11.66 16.42
C ARG A 198 20.57 -12.27 16.34
N GLU A 199 19.93 -12.37 17.48
CA GLU A 199 18.64 -12.98 17.67
C GLU A 199 17.58 -12.27 16.83
N LEU A 200 16.73 -13.05 16.17
CA LEU A 200 15.53 -12.54 15.52
C LEU A 200 14.60 -11.93 16.59
N PRO A 201 14.09 -10.71 16.38
CA PRO A 201 13.09 -10.17 17.27
C PRO A 201 11.85 -11.08 17.27
N LYS A 202 11.38 -11.43 18.46
CA LYS A 202 10.15 -12.18 18.64
C LYS A 202 9.00 -11.21 18.88
N VAL A 203 7.93 -11.37 18.12
CA VAL A 203 6.66 -10.70 18.36
C VAL A 203 5.75 -11.74 19.01
N ASP A 204 5.82 -11.82 20.34
CA ASP A 204 5.09 -12.82 21.11
C ASP A 204 3.70 -12.27 21.45
N ARG A 205 2.69 -12.64 20.65
CA ARG A 205 1.30 -12.27 20.89
C ARG A 205 0.47 -13.51 21.19
N GLN A 206 -0.31 -13.45 22.26
CA GLN A 206 -1.37 -14.38 22.54
C GLN A 206 -2.58 -14.05 21.66
N LEU A 207 -2.75 -14.82 20.58
CA LEU A 207 -3.90 -14.70 19.68
C LEU A 207 -4.94 -15.75 20.03
N VAL A 208 -6.11 -15.31 20.49
CA VAL A 208 -7.23 -16.18 20.84
C VAL A 208 -8.14 -16.32 19.62
N VAL A 209 -8.11 -17.49 18.99
CA VAL A 209 -8.92 -17.84 17.82
C VAL A 209 -9.71 -19.12 18.08
N GLY A 210 -10.93 -19.23 17.53
CA GLY A 210 -11.76 -20.42 17.68
C GLY A 210 -12.11 -20.78 19.13
N ALA A 211 -12.23 -19.77 19.99
CA ALA A 211 -12.54 -19.93 21.40
C ALA A 211 -13.97 -20.45 21.63
N SER A 212 -14.19 -21.14 22.76
CA SER A 212 -15.53 -21.55 23.17
C SER A 212 -16.38 -20.35 23.59
N TYR A 213 -17.70 -20.54 23.61
CA TYR A 213 -18.67 -19.55 24.09
C TYR A 213 -18.28 -18.92 25.44
N ASP A 214 -17.94 -19.74 26.44
CA ASP A 214 -17.55 -19.27 27.78
C ASP A 214 -16.26 -18.43 27.76
N VAL A 215 -15.30 -18.80 26.90
CA VAL A 215 -14.04 -18.07 26.75
C VAL A 215 -14.30 -16.73 26.06
N ILE A 216 -15.16 -16.66 25.06
CA ILE A 216 -15.54 -15.40 24.40
C ILE A 216 -16.20 -14.46 25.40
N ARG A 217 -17.22 -14.92 26.13
CA ARG A 217 -17.94 -14.07 27.09
C ARG A 217 -17.08 -13.62 28.26
N SER A 218 -16.20 -14.49 28.77
CA SER A 218 -15.22 -14.07 29.78
C SER A 218 -14.20 -13.07 29.21
N SER A 219 -13.79 -13.23 27.95
CA SER A 219 -12.91 -12.28 27.27
C SER A 219 -13.57 -10.92 27.08
N ILE A 220 -14.81 -10.85 26.58
CA ILE A 220 -15.56 -9.59 26.41
C ILE A 220 -15.65 -8.83 27.76
N ARG A 221 -15.97 -9.54 28.85
CA ARG A 221 -16.00 -8.95 30.20
C ARG A 221 -14.65 -8.42 30.67
N ASN A 222 -13.54 -9.02 30.25
CA ASN A 222 -12.21 -8.52 30.56
C ASN A 222 -11.83 -7.32 29.68
N LEU A 223 -12.17 -7.36 28.39
CA LEU A 223 -11.96 -6.24 27.47
C LEU A 223 -12.66 -4.97 27.97
N TYR A 224 -13.89 -5.10 28.49
CA TYR A 224 -14.64 -4.00 29.10
C TYR A 224 -13.89 -3.23 30.20
N LYS A 225 -13.00 -3.91 30.94
CA LYS A 225 -12.25 -3.30 32.07
C LYS A 225 -10.98 -2.58 31.62
N SER A 226 -10.66 -2.59 30.34
CA SER A 226 -9.42 -2.04 29.81
C SER A 226 -9.54 -0.53 29.62
N ASP A 227 -8.47 0.23 29.83
CA ASP A 227 -8.49 1.69 29.58
C ASP A 227 -8.57 1.99 28.08
N PHE A 228 -7.93 1.16 27.26
CA PHE A 228 -7.92 1.25 25.81
C PHE A 228 -8.24 -0.10 25.20
N LEU A 229 -8.96 -0.06 24.08
CA LEU A 229 -9.40 -1.24 23.36
C LEU A 229 -9.38 -0.93 21.87
N THR A 230 -8.57 -1.66 21.10
CA THR A 230 -8.69 -1.64 19.64
C THR A 230 -9.72 -2.62 19.15
N PHE A 231 -10.31 -2.29 18.01
CA PHE A 231 -11.19 -3.19 17.29
C PHE A 231 -10.95 -3.13 15.78
N ASP A 232 -11.38 -4.18 15.10
CA ASP A 232 -11.35 -4.35 13.65
C ASP A 232 -12.45 -5.35 13.26
N ILE A 233 -13.15 -5.16 12.14
CA ILE A 233 -14.18 -6.10 11.68
C ILE A 233 -13.82 -6.75 10.35
N GLU A 234 -14.33 -7.96 10.15
CA GLU A 234 -14.36 -8.61 8.84
C GLU A 234 -15.80 -8.73 8.36
N SER A 235 -16.05 -8.41 7.09
CA SER A 235 -17.38 -8.45 6.51
C SER A 235 -17.47 -9.22 5.20
N VAL A 236 -18.67 -9.73 4.90
CA VAL A 236 -19.05 -10.29 3.61
C VAL A 236 -20.33 -9.60 3.17
N GLY A 237 -20.26 -8.77 2.13
CA GLY A 237 -21.37 -7.88 1.78
C GLY A 237 -21.65 -6.88 2.90
N SER A 238 -22.90 -6.82 3.37
CA SER A 238 -23.31 -6.00 4.51
C SER A 238 -23.09 -6.69 5.86
N ASP A 239 -22.79 -7.98 5.89
CA ASP A 239 -22.79 -8.77 7.13
C ASP A 239 -21.41 -8.77 7.79
N ILE A 240 -21.39 -8.56 9.11
CA ILE A 240 -20.17 -8.70 9.92
C ILE A 240 -20.00 -10.17 10.28
N VAL A 241 -18.89 -10.77 9.84
CA VAL A 241 -18.60 -12.19 10.06
C VAL A 241 -17.58 -12.41 11.19
N ARG A 242 -16.79 -11.39 11.53
CA ARG A 242 -15.87 -11.42 12.68
C ARG A 242 -15.68 -10.03 13.28
N VAL A 243 -15.40 -10.02 14.57
CA VAL A 243 -14.95 -8.83 15.31
C VAL A 243 -13.67 -9.17 16.07
N GLY A 244 -12.62 -8.43 15.79
CA GLY A 244 -11.32 -8.54 16.41
C GLY A 244 -11.16 -7.48 17.49
N PHE A 245 -10.51 -7.85 18.59
CA PHE A 245 -10.19 -6.92 19.67
C PHE A 245 -8.78 -7.13 20.20
N ALA A 246 -8.14 -6.04 20.62
CA ALA A 246 -6.92 -6.10 21.43
C ALA A 246 -6.92 -5.02 22.52
N ASN A 247 -6.51 -5.38 23.72
CA ASN A 247 -6.33 -4.44 24.84
C ASN A 247 -4.85 -4.25 25.22
N SER A 248 -3.95 -4.87 24.47
CA SER A 248 -2.51 -4.68 24.55
C SER A 248 -1.87 -5.09 23.22
N PRO A 249 -0.59 -4.78 22.97
CA PRO A 249 0.12 -5.37 21.84
C PRO A 249 0.17 -6.90 21.91
N TYR A 250 0.18 -7.48 23.11
CA TYR A 250 0.48 -8.90 23.29
C TYR A 250 -0.75 -9.80 23.40
N TYR A 251 -1.96 -9.25 23.35
CA TYR A 251 -3.19 -10.01 23.47
C TYR A 251 -4.21 -9.52 22.44
N ALA A 252 -4.74 -10.45 21.65
CA ALA A 252 -5.89 -10.19 20.80
C ALA A 252 -6.82 -11.40 20.74
N ILE A 253 -8.10 -11.14 20.48
CA ILE A 253 -9.13 -12.16 20.27
C ILE A 253 -9.91 -11.85 19.00
N SER A 254 -10.22 -12.88 18.21
CA SER A 254 -11.12 -12.80 17.07
C SER A 254 -12.38 -13.58 17.38
N ILE A 255 -13.52 -12.89 17.35
CA ILE A 255 -14.84 -13.40 17.71
C ILE A 255 -15.62 -13.60 16.41
N PRO A 256 -15.86 -14.84 15.96
CA PRO A 256 -16.68 -15.07 14.78
C PRO A 256 -18.16 -14.85 15.10
N LEU A 257 -18.91 -14.40 14.09
CA LEU A 257 -20.36 -14.25 14.11
C LEU A 257 -20.97 -15.13 13.01
N GLY A 258 -22.22 -15.51 13.17
CA GLY A 258 -22.96 -16.38 12.27
C GLY A 258 -23.41 -17.69 12.91
N SER A 259 -24.54 -18.19 12.41
CA SER A 259 -25.21 -19.42 12.87
C SER A 259 -24.40 -20.71 12.69
N SER A 260 -23.28 -20.66 11.97
CA SER A 260 -22.34 -21.78 11.84
C SER A 260 -21.44 -21.95 13.07
N PHE A 261 -21.30 -20.92 13.91
CA PHE A 261 -20.45 -20.94 15.10
C PHE A 261 -21.25 -21.10 16.39
N TRP A 262 -22.46 -20.56 16.44
CA TRP A 262 -23.25 -20.43 17.67
C TRP A 262 -24.68 -20.89 17.44
N ASN A 263 -25.33 -21.37 18.50
CA ASN A 263 -26.79 -21.49 18.46
C ASN A 263 -27.44 -20.09 18.61
N PRO A 264 -28.70 -19.89 18.21
CA PRO A 264 -29.33 -18.57 18.21
C PRO A 264 -29.33 -17.83 19.56
N SER A 265 -29.40 -18.56 20.68
CA SER A 265 -29.35 -17.95 22.02
C SER A 265 -27.95 -17.44 22.36
N GLU A 266 -26.93 -18.26 22.09
CA GLU A 266 -25.53 -17.87 22.29
C GLU A 266 -25.14 -16.68 21.42
N GLU A 267 -25.55 -16.71 20.14
CA GLU A 267 -25.27 -15.64 19.20
C GLU A 267 -25.91 -14.32 19.65
N ALA A 268 -27.17 -14.35 20.06
CA ALA A 268 -27.86 -13.17 20.57
C ALA A 268 -27.18 -12.59 21.82
N GLU A 269 -26.69 -13.45 22.73
CA GLU A 269 -25.94 -13.02 23.90
C GLU A 269 -24.58 -12.40 23.54
N ILE A 270 -23.85 -12.98 22.59
CA ILE A 270 -22.59 -12.41 22.08
C ILE A 270 -22.84 -11.06 21.43
N ILE A 271 -23.83 -10.95 20.55
CA ILE A 271 -24.21 -9.71 19.88
C ILE A 271 -24.60 -8.62 20.88
N SER A 272 -25.38 -8.99 21.90
CA SER A 272 -25.76 -8.08 22.98
C SER A 272 -24.55 -7.58 23.77
N ASP A 273 -23.65 -8.49 24.15
CA ASP A 273 -22.41 -8.15 24.87
C ASP A 273 -21.50 -7.24 24.04
N LEU A 274 -21.37 -7.49 22.73
CA LEU A 274 -20.61 -6.65 21.79
C LEU A 274 -21.23 -5.25 21.64
N GLY A 275 -22.55 -5.18 21.45
CA GLY A 275 -23.26 -3.89 21.37
C GLY A 275 -23.11 -3.08 22.65
N HIS A 276 -23.17 -3.73 23.82
CA HIS A 276 -22.92 -3.07 25.10
C HIS A 276 -21.47 -2.56 25.21
N LEU A 277 -20.49 -3.39 24.85
CA LEU A 277 -19.07 -3.00 24.85
C LEU A 277 -18.82 -1.78 23.96
N PHE A 278 -19.26 -1.82 22.70
CA PHE A 278 -19.05 -0.72 21.76
C PHE A 278 -19.78 0.57 22.12
N SER A 279 -20.97 0.48 22.72
CA SER A 279 -21.76 1.67 23.09
C SER A 279 -21.28 2.36 24.35
N THR A 280 -20.56 1.67 25.24
CA THR A 280 -20.21 2.20 26.57
C THR A 280 -18.71 2.43 26.78
N HIS A 281 -17.82 1.71 26.09
CA HIS A 281 -16.38 1.82 26.28
C HIS A 281 -15.83 3.18 25.82
N GLN A 282 -15.12 3.90 26.69
CA GLN A 282 -14.61 5.26 26.42
C GLN A 282 -13.18 5.31 25.84
N GLY A 283 -12.57 4.15 25.65
CA GLY A 283 -11.20 3.99 25.15
C GLY A 283 -11.09 3.28 23.80
N LEU A 284 -12.12 3.35 22.94
CA LEU A 284 -12.12 2.67 21.65
C LEU A 284 -11.10 3.27 20.68
N ILE A 285 -10.30 2.41 20.07
CA ILE A 285 -9.26 2.76 19.11
C ILE A 285 -9.49 1.95 17.83
N ALA A 286 -9.28 2.55 16.66
CA ALA A 286 -9.36 1.82 15.40
C ALA A 286 -8.38 2.37 14.37
N GLN A 287 -8.23 1.64 13.27
CA GLN A 287 -7.61 2.12 12.06
C GLN A 287 -8.72 2.36 11.03
N ASN A 288 -8.87 3.59 10.54
CA ASN A 288 -9.94 3.91 9.58
C ASN A 288 -11.35 3.57 10.13
N ALA A 289 -11.62 4.02 11.35
CA ALA A 289 -12.84 3.79 12.12
C ALA A 289 -14.12 4.10 11.34
N ASN A 290 -14.07 5.00 10.36
CA ASN A 290 -15.23 5.31 9.50
C ASN A 290 -15.82 4.04 8.90
N PHE A 291 -15.00 3.16 8.31
CA PHE A 291 -15.48 1.95 7.65
C PHE A 291 -16.15 0.99 8.65
N ASP A 292 -15.43 0.61 9.70
CA ASP A 292 -15.90 -0.35 10.70
C ASP A 292 -17.16 0.15 11.41
N MET A 293 -17.16 1.41 11.84
CA MET A 293 -18.32 2.01 12.50
C MET A 293 -19.53 2.11 11.57
N THR A 294 -19.33 2.32 10.26
CA THR A 294 -20.42 2.34 9.27
C THR A 294 -21.11 1.00 9.20
N MET A 295 -20.32 -0.06 9.07
CA MET A 295 -20.83 -1.42 9.01
C MET A 295 -21.51 -1.78 10.33
N MET A 296 -20.88 -1.48 11.46
CA MET A 296 -21.41 -1.83 12.77
C MET A 296 -22.72 -1.10 13.11
N LEU A 297 -22.96 0.12 12.62
CA LEU A 297 -24.25 0.80 12.82
C LEU A 297 -25.46 0.09 12.18
N GLN A 298 -25.21 -0.81 11.24
CA GLN A 298 -26.27 -1.65 10.64
C GLN A 298 -26.66 -2.83 11.53
N HIS A 299 -25.79 -3.21 12.49
CA HIS A 299 -25.92 -4.44 13.28
C HIS A 299 -26.02 -4.18 14.80
N PHE A 300 -25.35 -3.16 15.30
CA PHE A 300 -25.20 -2.87 16.73
C PHE A 300 -25.39 -1.38 17.02
N SER A 301 -25.71 -1.07 18.28
CA SER A 301 -25.52 0.28 18.81
C SER A 301 -24.03 0.51 19.07
N VAL A 302 -23.44 1.54 18.47
CA VAL A 302 -22.00 1.82 18.60
C VAL A 302 -21.75 3.23 19.12
N GLY A 303 -20.79 3.34 20.03
CA GLY A 303 -20.21 4.61 20.43
C GLY A 303 -19.29 5.16 19.34
N MET A 304 -18.84 6.40 19.51
CA MET A 304 -17.84 6.97 18.62
C MET A 304 -16.44 6.42 18.96
N CYS A 305 -15.58 6.27 17.96
CA CYS A 305 -14.18 5.96 18.18
C CYS A 305 -13.46 7.13 18.89
N HIS A 306 -12.56 6.82 19.82
CA HIS A 306 -11.84 7.78 20.67
C HIS A 306 -10.39 8.00 20.22
N PHE A 307 -9.89 7.20 19.27
CA PHE A 307 -8.60 7.41 18.62
C PHE A 307 -8.54 6.64 17.30
N ASP A 308 -8.25 7.32 16.20
CA ASP A 308 -8.04 6.68 14.90
C ASP A 308 -6.56 6.80 14.49
N THR A 309 -5.89 5.67 14.29
CA THR A 309 -4.46 5.62 13.93
C THR A 309 -4.19 6.20 12.54
N MET A 310 -5.12 6.08 11.60
CA MET A 310 -5.02 6.68 10.28
C MET A 310 -5.08 8.21 10.38
N LEU A 311 -6.01 8.76 11.17
CA LEU A 311 -6.13 10.21 11.37
C LEU A 311 -4.94 10.78 12.15
N ALA A 312 -4.49 10.10 13.21
CA ALA A 312 -3.34 10.53 14.00
C ALA A 312 -2.08 10.56 13.14
N HIS A 313 -1.85 9.51 12.33
CA HIS A 313 -0.72 9.47 11.41
C HIS A 313 -0.83 10.48 10.28
N ALA A 314 -2.02 10.73 9.75
CA ALA A 314 -2.23 11.75 8.71
C ALA A 314 -1.95 13.16 9.22
N LEU A 315 -2.25 13.44 10.49
CA LEU A 315 -1.89 14.70 11.14
C LEU A 315 -0.37 14.85 11.31
N LEU A 316 0.32 13.80 11.75
CA LEU A 316 1.77 13.80 11.99
C LEU A 316 2.58 13.86 10.67
N TYR A 317 2.18 13.06 9.67
CA TYR A 317 2.95 12.87 8.44
C TYR A 317 2.07 12.87 7.17
N PRO A 318 1.48 14.01 6.76
CA PRO A 318 0.46 14.08 5.71
C PRO A 318 0.84 13.50 4.33
N GLU A 319 2.14 13.42 4.04
CA GLU A 319 2.66 12.97 2.74
C GLU A 319 2.95 11.46 2.68
N LEU A 320 2.92 10.77 3.82
CA LEU A 320 3.19 9.34 3.91
C LEU A 320 1.90 8.52 3.70
N PRO A 321 1.98 7.25 3.26
CA PRO A 321 0.81 6.36 3.30
C PRO A 321 0.28 6.19 4.73
N HIS A 322 -1.02 5.95 4.87
CA HIS A 322 -1.68 5.84 6.18
C HIS A 322 -2.35 4.48 6.41
N GLY A 323 -2.18 3.53 5.50
CA GLY A 323 -2.71 2.17 5.64
C GLY A 323 -2.02 1.40 6.76
N LEU A 324 -2.74 0.49 7.42
CA LEU A 324 -2.21 -0.27 8.56
C LEU A 324 -0.96 -1.08 8.22
N ASP A 325 -0.89 -1.63 7.00
CA ASP A 325 0.28 -2.37 6.52
C ASP A 325 1.53 -1.49 6.45
N TYR A 326 1.39 -0.22 6.04
CA TYR A 326 2.46 0.76 6.07
C TYR A 326 2.82 1.19 7.50
N LEU A 327 1.82 1.45 8.35
CA LEU A 327 2.03 1.83 9.76
C LEU A 327 2.72 0.71 10.55
N ALA A 328 2.25 -0.53 10.42
CA ALA A 328 2.83 -1.72 11.06
C ALA A 328 4.35 -1.80 10.83
N SER A 329 4.74 -1.58 9.60
CA SER A 329 6.12 -1.70 9.16
C SER A 329 7.01 -0.49 9.48
N ILE A 330 6.43 0.62 9.94
CA ILE A 330 7.15 1.74 10.56
C ILE A 330 7.26 1.54 12.08
N TYR A 331 6.15 1.25 12.75
CA TYR A 331 6.04 1.33 14.22
C TYR A 331 6.18 0.01 14.96
N THR A 332 5.99 -1.13 14.28
CA THR A 332 6.01 -2.45 14.92
C THR A 332 7.10 -3.34 14.34
N LEU A 333 7.36 -4.44 15.05
CA LEU A 333 8.24 -5.51 14.58
C LEU A 333 7.47 -6.62 13.83
N GLU A 334 6.15 -6.47 13.68
CA GLU A 334 5.30 -7.43 12.98
C GLU A 334 5.69 -7.48 11.49
N PRO A 335 6.12 -8.64 10.96
CA PRO A 335 6.36 -8.79 9.52
C PRO A 335 5.06 -8.64 8.73
N TYR A 336 5.17 -8.40 7.41
CA TYR A 336 4.00 -8.33 6.55
C TYR A 336 3.12 -9.61 6.65
N TYR A 337 1.91 -9.45 7.19
CA TYR A 337 0.96 -10.53 7.47
C TYR A 337 -0.34 -10.45 6.65
N LYS A 338 -0.56 -9.38 5.87
CA LYS A 338 -1.83 -9.16 5.14
C LYS A 338 -2.19 -10.25 4.12
N TRP A 339 -1.25 -11.11 3.74
CA TRP A 339 -1.52 -12.30 2.92
C TRP A 339 -2.41 -13.35 3.64
N MET A 340 -2.50 -13.28 4.97
CA MET A 340 -3.32 -14.18 5.78
C MET A 340 -4.83 -13.96 5.61
N ALA A 341 -5.29 -12.80 5.11
CA ALA A 341 -6.72 -12.53 4.92
C ALA A 341 -7.43 -13.60 4.05
N GLY A 342 -6.70 -14.21 3.10
CA GLY A 342 -7.22 -15.29 2.26
C GLY A 342 -6.95 -16.72 2.76
N ALA A 343 -6.24 -16.88 3.90
CA ALA A 343 -5.78 -18.18 4.39
C ALA A 343 -6.28 -18.49 5.82
N ASP A 344 -6.17 -17.52 6.73
CA ASP A 344 -6.63 -17.59 8.12
C ASP A 344 -7.15 -16.23 8.55
N LEU A 345 -8.46 -16.04 8.33
CA LEU A 345 -9.14 -14.78 8.59
C LEU A 345 -9.22 -14.45 10.10
N SER A 346 -9.25 -15.45 10.98
CA SER A 346 -9.30 -15.23 12.43
C SER A 346 -7.96 -14.70 12.94
N THR A 347 -6.85 -15.29 12.51
CA THR A 347 -5.51 -14.80 12.87
C THR A 347 -5.24 -13.43 12.26
N TYR A 348 -5.66 -13.20 11.02
CA TYR A 348 -5.56 -11.89 10.36
C TYR A 348 -6.26 -10.79 11.16
N ASN A 349 -7.52 -11.00 11.54
CA ASN A 349 -8.33 -10.03 12.30
C ASN A 349 -7.75 -9.79 13.72
N CYS A 350 -7.24 -10.83 14.39
CA CYS A 350 -6.47 -10.68 15.62
C CYS A 350 -5.24 -9.78 15.44
N LEU A 351 -4.47 -9.98 14.36
CA LEU A 351 -3.27 -9.20 14.08
C LEU A 351 -3.59 -7.75 13.76
N ASP A 352 -4.66 -7.48 13.01
CA ASP A 352 -5.09 -6.10 12.72
C ASP A 352 -5.45 -5.34 14.00
N ALA A 353 -6.19 -5.97 14.93
CA ALA A 353 -6.47 -5.37 16.23
C ALA A 353 -5.20 -5.13 17.06
N ALA A 354 -4.32 -6.12 17.19
CA ALA A 354 -3.10 -6.02 18.01
C ALA A 354 -2.08 -5.00 17.46
N VAL A 355 -1.89 -5.00 16.14
CA VAL A 355 -0.98 -4.09 15.45
C VAL A 355 -1.51 -2.67 15.51
N THR A 356 -2.82 -2.47 15.34
CA THR A 356 -3.45 -1.16 15.55
C THR A 356 -3.18 -0.65 16.97
N PHE A 357 -3.20 -1.54 17.98
CA PHE A 357 -2.95 -1.15 19.37
C PHE A 357 -1.52 -0.67 19.55
N GLU A 358 -0.56 -1.45 19.08
CA GLU A 358 0.87 -1.11 19.15
C GLU A 358 1.19 0.19 18.40
N VAL A 359 0.61 0.39 17.22
CA VAL A 359 0.73 1.64 16.44
C VAL A 359 0.13 2.81 17.22
N ALA A 360 -1.05 2.65 17.82
CA ALA A 360 -1.70 3.71 18.57
C ALA A 360 -0.87 4.18 19.76
N LEU A 361 -0.18 3.28 20.47
CA LEU A 361 0.73 3.66 21.55
C LEU A 361 1.82 4.62 21.05
N ARG A 362 2.46 4.28 19.92
CA ARG A 362 3.52 5.12 19.33
C ARG A 362 3.01 6.44 18.81
N LEU A 363 1.87 6.45 18.13
CA LEU A 363 1.29 7.69 17.61
C LEU A 363 0.85 8.64 18.73
N LYS A 364 0.35 8.12 19.86
CA LYS A 364 0.04 8.93 21.03
C LYS A 364 1.30 9.57 21.64
N GLU A 365 2.41 8.86 21.67
CA GLU A 365 3.72 9.41 22.09
C GLU A 365 4.16 10.52 21.14
N GLU A 366 4.15 10.28 19.83
CA GLU A 366 4.58 11.27 18.83
C GLU A 366 3.68 12.51 18.82
N LEU A 367 2.35 12.36 18.95
CA LEU A 367 1.45 13.51 19.08
C LEU A 367 1.84 14.43 20.24
N LYS A 368 2.34 13.86 21.35
CA LYS A 368 2.86 14.66 22.48
C LYS A 368 4.19 15.30 22.14
N GLU A 369 5.14 14.54 21.58
CA GLU A 369 6.46 15.03 21.21
C GLU A 369 6.39 16.21 20.22
N PHE A 370 5.45 16.16 19.27
CA PHE A 370 5.23 17.22 18.28
C PHE A 370 4.26 18.31 18.74
N ASN A 371 3.76 18.28 19.99
CA ASN A 371 2.76 19.21 20.55
C ASN A 371 1.48 19.31 19.71
N LEU A 372 0.99 18.16 19.22
CA LEU A 372 -0.22 18.03 18.40
C LEU A 372 -1.37 17.31 19.12
N GLU A 373 -1.16 16.83 20.35
CA GLU A 373 -2.17 16.12 21.14
C GLU A 373 -3.45 16.96 21.32
N ASP A 374 -3.33 18.21 21.77
CA ASP A 374 -4.48 19.11 21.97
C ASP A 374 -5.24 19.38 20.67
N PHE A 375 -4.53 19.52 19.55
CA PHE A 375 -5.16 19.73 18.24
C PHE A 375 -5.88 18.46 17.76
N PHE A 376 -5.28 17.30 17.98
CA PHE A 376 -5.89 16.02 17.61
C PHE A 376 -7.20 15.79 18.36
N TYR A 377 -7.20 15.91 19.67
CA TYR A 377 -8.38 15.66 20.51
C TYR A 377 -9.38 16.83 20.50
N GLY A 378 -8.91 18.07 20.37
CA GLY A 378 -9.76 19.27 20.38
C GLY A 378 -10.36 19.63 19.02
N TYR A 379 -9.77 19.17 17.91
CA TYR A 379 -10.22 19.52 16.56
C TYR A 379 -10.35 18.33 15.62
N THR A 380 -9.30 17.55 15.39
CA THR A 380 -9.30 16.49 14.37
C THR A 380 -10.35 15.41 14.66
N LEU A 381 -10.37 14.89 15.89
CA LEU A 381 -11.29 13.82 16.28
C LEU A 381 -12.77 14.29 16.36
N PRO A 382 -13.09 15.46 16.94
CA PRO A 382 -14.45 16.02 16.87
C PRO A 382 -14.94 16.28 15.44
N LEU A 383 -14.05 16.75 14.55
CA LEU A 383 -14.39 16.95 13.15
C LEU A 383 -14.72 15.61 12.47
N PHE A 384 -13.95 14.56 12.75
CA PHE A 384 -14.25 13.21 12.28
C PHE A 384 -15.65 12.75 12.74
N HIS A 385 -16.00 12.92 14.01
CA HIS A 385 -17.34 12.55 14.52
C HIS A 385 -18.46 13.30 13.81
N LEU A 386 -18.26 14.59 13.49
CA LEU A 386 -19.23 15.38 12.74
C LEU A 386 -19.39 14.87 11.30
N ILE A 387 -18.28 14.66 10.60
CA ILE A 387 -18.27 14.16 9.21
C ILE A 387 -18.93 12.80 9.14
N PHE A 388 -18.59 11.89 10.05
CA PHE A 388 -19.18 10.56 10.13
C PHE A 388 -20.72 10.60 10.21
N ARG A 389 -21.28 11.47 11.08
CA ARG A 389 -22.73 11.67 11.19
C ARG A 389 -23.34 12.28 9.93
N MET A 390 -22.64 13.20 9.26
CA MET A 390 -23.10 13.77 8.00
C MET A 390 -23.16 12.72 6.88
N GLU A 391 -22.14 11.87 6.78
CA GLU A 391 -22.08 10.78 5.81
C GLU A 391 -23.23 9.78 6.03
N HIS A 392 -23.51 9.41 7.29
CA HIS A 392 -24.58 8.47 7.61
C HIS A 392 -25.99 9.02 7.45
N ARG A 393 -26.16 10.33 7.66
CA ARG A 393 -27.42 11.00 7.35
C ARG A 393 -27.70 10.94 5.84
N GLY A 394 -26.64 10.98 5.03
CA GLY A 394 -26.74 11.01 3.58
C GLY A 394 -27.39 12.30 3.05
N LEU A 395 -27.72 12.27 1.77
CA LEU A 395 -28.41 13.35 1.06
C LEU A 395 -29.70 12.80 0.45
N LEU A 396 -30.79 13.55 0.61
CA LEU A 396 -32.05 13.22 -0.07
C LEU A 396 -31.90 13.48 -1.57
N VAL A 397 -32.28 12.49 -2.37
CA VAL A 397 -32.20 12.53 -3.83
C VAL A 397 -33.57 12.24 -4.43
N ASP A 398 -33.98 13.07 -5.40
CA ASP A 398 -35.23 12.89 -6.15
C ASP A 398 -34.99 11.93 -7.32
N LEU A 399 -35.27 10.64 -7.09
CA LEU A 399 -35.05 9.57 -8.07
C LEU A 399 -35.87 9.78 -9.36
N LYS A 400 -37.06 10.38 -9.27
CA LYS A 400 -37.90 10.68 -10.45
C LYS A 400 -37.25 11.74 -11.33
N LYS A 401 -36.73 12.82 -10.73
CA LYS A 401 -35.98 13.83 -11.49
C LYS A 401 -34.68 13.27 -12.06
N LEU A 402 -33.99 12.38 -11.34
CA LEU A 402 -32.82 11.69 -11.88
C LEU A 402 -33.17 10.83 -13.10
N ALA A 403 -34.28 10.08 -13.06
CA ALA A 403 -34.74 9.30 -14.20
C ALA A 403 -35.05 10.19 -15.43
N VAL A 404 -35.77 11.29 -15.24
CA VAL A 404 -36.04 12.27 -16.31
C VAL A 404 -34.74 12.88 -16.86
N MET A 405 -33.80 13.23 -15.99
CA MET A 405 -32.49 13.70 -16.42
C MET A 405 -31.71 12.64 -17.19
N ARG A 406 -31.78 11.37 -16.77
CA ARG A 406 -31.16 10.25 -17.46
C ARG A 406 -31.68 10.13 -18.88
N GLU A 407 -32.99 10.06 -19.06
CA GLU A 407 -33.60 9.99 -20.40
C GLU A 407 -33.16 11.16 -21.28
N LYS A 408 -33.15 12.37 -20.73
CA LYS A 408 -32.71 13.57 -21.45
C LYS A 408 -31.24 13.48 -21.89
N PHE A 409 -30.35 13.06 -21.02
CA PHE A 409 -28.93 12.94 -21.34
C PHE A 409 -28.63 11.74 -22.24
N GLN A 410 -29.40 10.65 -22.12
CA GLN A 410 -29.32 9.48 -23.00
C GLN A 410 -29.71 9.86 -24.43
N LYS A 411 -30.87 10.53 -24.60
CA LYS A 411 -31.32 11.03 -25.89
C LYS A 411 -30.31 12.02 -26.49
N LYS A 412 -29.79 12.95 -25.68
CA LYS A 412 -28.75 13.88 -26.13
C LYS A 412 -27.49 13.14 -26.58
N LEU A 413 -27.07 12.12 -25.85
CA LEU A 413 -25.90 11.32 -26.19
C LEU A 413 -26.09 10.62 -27.55
N GLU A 414 -27.24 10.01 -27.78
CA GLU A 414 -27.60 9.37 -29.05
C GLU A 414 -27.61 10.38 -30.21
N GLU A 415 -28.22 11.55 -29.99
CA GLU A 415 -28.23 12.64 -30.99
C GLU A 415 -26.82 13.14 -31.32
N ASP A 416 -25.97 13.34 -30.30
CA ASP A 416 -24.61 13.84 -30.47
C ASP A 416 -23.70 12.78 -31.11
N GLU A 417 -23.87 11.49 -30.79
CA GLU A 417 -23.18 10.36 -31.43
C GLU A 417 -23.58 10.21 -32.90
N SER A 418 -24.88 10.31 -33.21
CA SER A 418 -25.38 10.27 -34.59
C SER A 418 -24.81 11.44 -35.41
N LYS A 419 -24.88 12.67 -34.89
CA LYS A 419 -24.27 13.86 -35.55
C LYS A 419 -22.78 13.69 -35.77
N PHE A 420 -22.05 13.16 -34.78
CA PHE A 420 -20.62 12.92 -34.93
C PHE A 420 -20.32 11.88 -36.02
N GLN A 421 -21.13 10.83 -36.09
CA GLN A 421 -21.01 9.78 -37.09
C GLN A 421 -21.24 10.34 -38.51
N GLU A 422 -22.28 11.16 -38.69
CA GLU A 422 -22.56 11.86 -39.94
C GLU A 422 -21.43 12.81 -40.36
N LEU A 423 -20.87 13.58 -39.41
CA LEU A 423 -19.80 14.55 -39.67
C LEU A 423 -18.47 13.89 -40.02
N SER A 424 -18.10 12.82 -39.32
CA SER A 424 -16.73 12.27 -39.35
C SER A 424 -16.60 10.96 -40.14
N GLY A 425 -17.70 10.23 -40.33
CA GLY A 425 -17.69 8.86 -40.87
C GLY A 425 -16.83 7.88 -40.05
N TRP A 426 -16.55 8.17 -38.78
CA TRP A 426 -15.63 7.39 -37.95
C TRP A 426 -16.36 6.56 -36.88
N ASN A 427 -16.34 5.23 -37.06
CA ASN A 427 -16.99 4.25 -36.18
C ASN A 427 -16.19 3.88 -34.91
N GLY A 428 -15.27 4.74 -34.44
CA GLY A 428 -14.41 4.41 -33.30
C GLY A 428 -15.04 4.75 -31.94
N ASN A 429 -14.53 4.14 -30.87
CA ASN A 429 -15.00 4.42 -29.52
C ASN A 429 -14.45 5.76 -29.00
N ILE A 430 -15.33 6.77 -28.94
CA ILE A 430 -15.04 8.14 -28.46
C ILE A 430 -14.62 8.16 -26.98
N GLY A 431 -15.03 7.15 -26.20
CA GLY A 431 -14.62 6.97 -24.81
C GLY A 431 -13.16 6.54 -24.65
N SER A 432 -12.53 5.99 -25.68
CA SER A 432 -11.14 5.53 -25.62
C SER A 432 -10.17 6.67 -25.97
N PRO A 433 -9.31 7.12 -25.04
CA PRO A 433 -8.34 8.17 -25.32
C PRO A 433 -7.39 7.82 -26.46
N ALA A 434 -7.01 6.54 -26.58
CA ALA A 434 -6.09 6.06 -27.62
C ALA A 434 -6.73 6.09 -29.01
N GLN A 435 -8.00 5.68 -29.14
CA GLN A 435 -8.69 5.71 -30.43
C GLN A 435 -8.96 7.16 -30.87
N VAL A 436 -9.37 8.03 -29.95
CA VAL A 436 -9.54 9.46 -30.25
C VAL A 436 -8.21 10.11 -30.61
N ALA A 437 -7.09 9.76 -29.97
CA ALA A 437 -5.78 10.29 -30.34
C ALA A 437 -5.42 9.95 -31.80
N LYS A 438 -5.67 8.70 -32.23
CA LYS A 438 -5.49 8.29 -33.64
C LYS A 438 -6.36 9.09 -34.59
N LEU A 439 -7.64 9.28 -34.25
CA LEU A 439 -8.54 10.11 -35.06
C LEU A 439 -8.00 11.54 -35.21
N LEU A 440 -7.68 12.22 -34.10
CA LEU A 440 -7.31 13.63 -34.12
C LEU A 440 -5.96 13.88 -34.79
N TYR A 441 -4.95 13.08 -34.46
CA TYR A 441 -3.57 13.37 -34.81
C TYR A 441 -3.12 12.68 -36.09
N GLU A 442 -3.55 11.45 -36.32
CA GLU A 442 -3.18 10.70 -37.53
C GLU A 442 -4.19 10.98 -38.65
N LYS A 443 -5.49 10.72 -38.41
CA LYS A 443 -6.51 10.82 -39.48
C LYS A 443 -6.88 12.26 -39.82
N MET A 444 -7.06 13.13 -38.83
CA MET A 444 -7.45 14.54 -39.03
C MET A 444 -6.25 15.50 -39.17
N GLY A 445 -5.03 15.02 -38.96
CA GLY A 445 -3.78 15.78 -39.10
C GLY A 445 -3.64 16.96 -38.12
N LEU A 446 -4.32 16.93 -36.96
CA LEU A 446 -4.22 18.01 -35.98
C LEU A 446 -2.90 17.89 -35.18
N PRO A 447 -2.36 19.00 -34.64
CA PRO A 447 -1.16 18.93 -33.82
C PRO A 447 -1.38 18.12 -32.55
N THR A 448 -0.48 17.17 -32.30
CA THR A 448 -0.48 16.35 -31.09
C THR A 448 -0.48 17.22 -29.84
N GLN A 449 -1.45 17.00 -28.97
CA GLN A 449 -1.44 17.62 -27.65
C GLN A 449 -0.81 16.67 -26.64
N TYR A 450 -0.07 17.26 -25.72
CA TYR A 450 0.58 16.55 -24.64
C TYR A 450 0.00 17.04 -23.31
N SER A 451 -0.21 16.12 -22.39
CA SER A 451 -0.51 16.48 -21.01
C SER A 451 0.74 17.14 -20.40
N ASN A 452 0.59 17.68 -19.19
CA ASN A 452 1.72 18.18 -18.42
C ASN A 452 2.78 17.08 -18.14
N GLU A 453 2.45 15.81 -18.36
CA GLU A 453 3.35 14.66 -18.22
C GLU A 453 4.08 14.28 -19.52
N GLY A 454 3.92 15.05 -20.60
CA GLY A 454 4.53 14.76 -21.89
C GLY A 454 3.92 13.55 -22.62
N LYS A 455 2.84 12.96 -22.10
CA LYS A 455 2.08 11.91 -22.79
C LYS A 455 1.06 12.52 -23.73
N VAL A 456 0.83 11.86 -24.85
CA VAL A 456 -0.25 12.24 -25.78
C VAL A 456 -1.57 12.24 -25.03
N THR A 457 -2.30 13.35 -25.07
CA THR A 457 -3.57 13.52 -24.35
C THR A 457 -4.72 13.80 -25.32
N THR A 458 -5.92 13.41 -24.91
CA THR A 458 -7.18 13.85 -25.52
C THR A 458 -8.14 14.35 -24.45
N ASP A 459 -7.63 14.85 -23.33
CA ASP A 459 -8.46 15.41 -22.26
C ASP A 459 -9.29 16.62 -22.72
N GLU A 460 -10.26 17.01 -21.91
CA GLU A 460 -11.18 18.10 -22.22
C GLU A 460 -10.45 19.42 -22.51
N LYS A 461 -9.34 19.72 -21.80
CA LYS A 461 -8.57 20.95 -22.01
C LYS A 461 -7.86 20.93 -23.37
N ALA A 462 -7.26 19.80 -23.74
CA ALA A 462 -6.61 19.59 -25.02
C ALA A 462 -7.60 19.68 -26.19
N LEU A 463 -8.75 19.02 -26.07
CA LEU A 463 -9.83 19.08 -27.05
C LEU A 463 -10.36 20.50 -27.22
N MET A 464 -10.61 21.21 -26.11
CA MET A 464 -11.08 22.61 -26.14
C MET A 464 -10.06 23.54 -26.79
N LYS A 465 -8.77 23.35 -26.54
CA LYS A 465 -7.69 24.13 -27.18
C LYS A 465 -7.68 23.91 -28.69
N LEU A 466 -7.77 22.65 -29.15
CA LEU A 466 -7.86 22.33 -30.57
C LEU A 466 -9.14 22.92 -31.19
N TRP A 467 -10.28 22.79 -30.53
CA TRP A 467 -11.55 23.33 -31.03
C TRP A 467 -11.51 24.85 -31.15
N LYS A 468 -10.99 25.57 -30.15
CA LYS A 468 -10.85 27.04 -30.19
C LYS A 468 -10.00 27.51 -31.37
N LYS A 469 -8.95 26.76 -31.72
CA LYS A 469 -8.00 27.12 -32.79
C LYS A 469 -8.52 26.73 -34.18
N TYR A 470 -9.05 25.51 -34.34
CA TYR A 470 -9.36 24.95 -35.65
C TYR A 470 -10.87 24.96 -35.99
N ARG A 471 -11.73 25.15 -34.99
CA ARG A 471 -13.20 25.25 -35.12
C ARG A 471 -13.87 24.08 -35.87
N LYS A 472 -13.22 22.92 -35.90
CA LYS A 472 -13.77 21.68 -36.49
C LYS A 472 -14.98 21.18 -35.68
N PRO A 473 -16.16 20.96 -36.30
CA PRO A 473 -17.36 20.46 -35.61
C PRO A 473 -17.16 19.14 -34.86
N GLU A 474 -16.36 18.23 -35.40
CA GLU A 474 -16.08 16.91 -34.82
C GLU A 474 -15.41 17.02 -33.45
N LEU A 475 -14.54 18.02 -33.27
CA LEU A 475 -13.92 18.29 -31.96
C LEU A 475 -14.96 18.72 -30.92
N ARG A 476 -15.96 19.50 -31.33
CA ARG A 476 -17.04 19.94 -30.44
C ARG A 476 -17.91 18.75 -30.05
N SER A 477 -18.29 17.92 -31.02
CA SER A 477 -19.08 16.72 -30.77
C SER A 477 -18.38 15.74 -29.84
N ILE A 478 -17.06 15.51 -29.99
CA ILE A 478 -16.29 14.66 -29.06
C ILE A 478 -16.36 15.18 -27.61
N ILE A 479 -16.26 16.50 -27.42
CA ILE A 479 -16.36 17.13 -26.09
C ILE A 479 -17.77 16.93 -25.52
N ASP A 480 -18.80 17.20 -26.31
CA ASP A 480 -20.19 17.10 -25.87
C ASP A 480 -20.58 15.64 -25.52
N ILE A 481 -20.16 14.67 -26.33
CA ILE A 481 -20.36 13.22 -26.09
C ILE A 481 -19.66 12.79 -24.78
N ARG A 482 -18.39 13.14 -24.59
CA ARG A 482 -17.66 12.81 -23.35
C ARG A 482 -18.28 13.48 -22.12
N GLY A 483 -18.75 14.72 -22.27
CA GLY A 483 -19.47 15.44 -21.24
C GLY A 483 -20.77 14.74 -20.84
N ALA A 484 -21.59 14.37 -21.83
CA ALA A 484 -22.86 13.65 -21.60
C ALA A 484 -22.61 12.27 -20.94
N ARG A 485 -21.63 11.49 -21.43
CA ARG A 485 -21.24 10.21 -20.80
C ARG A 485 -20.79 10.39 -19.36
N LYS A 486 -20.01 11.44 -19.05
CA LYS A 486 -19.59 11.74 -17.68
C LYS A 486 -20.78 12.12 -16.79
N MET A 487 -21.72 12.92 -17.32
CA MET A 487 -22.96 13.24 -16.59
C MET A 487 -23.77 12.00 -16.25
N LEU A 488 -23.99 11.11 -17.23
CA LEU A 488 -24.70 9.86 -17.03
C LEU A 488 -23.98 8.95 -16.02
N SER A 489 -22.71 8.64 -16.25
CA SER A 489 -21.96 7.67 -15.42
C SER A 489 -21.60 8.16 -14.03
N THR A 490 -21.24 9.44 -13.84
CA THR A 490 -20.69 9.94 -12.57
C THR A 490 -21.73 10.56 -11.66
N TYR A 491 -22.76 11.21 -12.21
CA TYR A 491 -23.68 12.04 -11.43
C TYR A 491 -25.12 11.53 -11.42
N ILE A 492 -25.56 10.87 -12.51
CA ILE A 492 -26.94 10.36 -12.65
C ILE A 492 -27.00 8.85 -12.34
N GLY A 493 -25.88 8.13 -12.49
CA GLY A 493 -25.76 6.69 -12.22
C GLY A 493 -26.47 5.81 -13.26
N GLU A 494 -26.23 4.51 -13.18
CA GLU A 494 -27.03 3.48 -13.86
C GLU A 494 -28.42 3.38 -13.21
N ALA A 495 -29.39 2.79 -13.90
CA ALA A 495 -30.65 2.45 -13.25
C ALA A 495 -30.34 1.55 -12.05
N HIS A 496 -30.63 2.06 -10.85
CA HIS A 496 -31.12 1.15 -9.84
C HIS A 496 -32.45 0.70 -10.41
N ASP A 497 -32.44 -0.47 -11.07
CA ASP A 497 -33.66 -1.23 -11.20
C ASP A 497 -34.10 -1.45 -9.76
N GLU A 498 -35.08 -0.65 -9.32
CA GLU A 498 -35.88 -1.02 -8.17
C GLU A 498 -36.47 -2.37 -8.56
N ASP A 499 -35.86 -3.41 -8.01
CA ASP A 499 -36.31 -4.78 -8.15
C ASP A 499 -37.83 -4.81 -7.94
N GLU A 500 -38.54 -5.13 -9.02
CA GLU A 500 -39.85 -5.76 -9.02
C GLU A 500 -39.83 -7.16 -8.34
N ASN A 501 -38.81 -7.47 -7.53
CA ASN A 501 -38.66 -8.73 -6.77
C ASN A 501 -39.14 -8.62 -5.31
N GLU A 502 -39.98 -7.63 -4.97
CA GLU A 502 -40.90 -7.73 -3.82
C GLU A 502 -42.17 -8.54 -4.16
N VAL A 503 -42.05 -9.59 -4.98
CA VAL A 503 -43.05 -10.67 -5.07
C VAL A 503 -42.29 -11.97 -5.38
N GLU A 504 -42.41 -12.96 -4.48
CA GLU A 504 -41.94 -14.35 -4.60
C GLU A 504 -40.45 -14.66 -4.38
N SER A 505 -40.04 -14.81 -3.12
CA SER A 505 -39.51 -16.09 -2.61
C SER A 505 -39.36 -16.08 -1.09
N ASN A 506 -39.87 -17.17 -0.49
CA ASN A 506 -40.07 -17.44 0.94
C ASN A 506 -38.88 -17.23 1.87
#